data_AF-A0A3S0EZJ3-F1
#
_entry.id   AF-A0A3S0EZJ3-F1
#
_cell.length_a   1.000
_cell.length_b   1.000
_cell.length_c   1.000
_cell.angle_alpha   90.00
_cell.angle_beta   90.00
_cell.angle_gamma   90.00
#
_symmetry.space_group_name_H-M   'P 1'
#
loop_
_entity.id
_entity.type
_entity.pdbx_description
1 polymer ?
#
loop_
_entity_poly.entity_id
_entity_poly.type
_entity_poly.pdbx_seq_one_letter_code
_entity_poly.pdbx_strand_id
1 'polypeptide(L)'
;MRPDETSRSGFLFSAKGKKMEAGISVATLAALLEMKLEDFRNIAWSSEFGVISVRRRYSLSEALTLEIARQLSELGGLPLSTAFTMILSTLGNPKPERLHDNEGDVWIGVMGSRIVSGDERGKIAEAHFAGPLAKVSAKIATWIEHDQALYPNAYPARIFLTNVSTADRLLRRRAADLGINIRDNEFVAD
;
A
#
# COMPACT_ATOMS: atom_id res chain seq x y z
N MET A 1 -37.86 -29.54 -17.17
CA MET A 1 -36.84 -30.58 -17.46
C MET A 1 -36.06 -30.11 -18.68
N ARG A 2 -34.76 -29.84 -18.66
CA ARG A 2 -33.65 -30.21 -17.75
C ARG A 2 -32.79 -28.97 -17.41
N PRO A 3 -32.05 -28.97 -16.28
CA PRO A 3 -31.08 -27.94 -15.92
C PRO A 3 -29.66 -28.34 -16.38
N ASP A 4 -28.83 -27.36 -16.73
CA ASP A 4 -27.37 -27.44 -16.91
C ASP A 4 -26.91 -25.97 -17.11
N GLU A 5 -25.83 -25.43 -16.55
CA GLU A 5 -24.62 -26.00 -15.98
C GLU A 5 -24.11 -25.09 -14.84
N THR A 6 -23.50 -25.75 -13.86
CA THR A 6 -22.98 -25.19 -12.62
C THR A 6 -21.72 -24.35 -12.84
N SER A 7 -21.78 -23.12 -12.32
CA SER A 7 -20.62 -22.31 -11.98
C SER A 7 -19.74 -23.08 -10.99
N ARG A 8 -18.65 -23.68 -11.49
CA ARG A 8 -17.66 -24.38 -10.66
C ARG A 8 -16.73 -23.36 -10.02
N SER A 9 -17.13 -22.86 -8.86
CA SER A 9 -16.22 -22.22 -7.90
C SER A 9 -15.15 -23.24 -7.47
N GLY A 10 -13.89 -22.98 -7.81
CA GLY A 10 -12.75 -23.80 -7.42
C GLY A 10 -12.48 -23.68 -5.92
N PHE A 11 -12.98 -24.63 -5.13
CA PHE A 11 -12.59 -24.80 -3.73
C PHE A 11 -11.58 -25.95 -3.64
N LEU A 12 -10.39 -25.67 -3.11
CA LEU A 12 -9.41 -26.67 -2.74
C LEU A 12 -9.69 -27.15 -1.31
N PHE A 13 -9.96 -28.46 -1.16
CA PHE A 13 -10.16 -29.11 0.13
C PHE A 13 -8.89 -29.88 0.52
N SER A 14 -8.35 -29.61 1.71
CA SER A 14 -7.29 -30.42 2.34
C SER A 14 -7.91 -31.56 3.17
N ALA A 15 -7.20 -32.68 3.28
CA ALA A 15 -7.62 -33.97 3.85
C ALA A 15 -8.06 -33.98 5.34
N LYS A 16 -8.24 -32.81 5.97
CA LYS A 16 -8.85 -32.68 7.30
C LYS A 16 -9.68 -31.40 7.43
N GLY A 17 -10.68 -31.18 6.55
CA GLY A 17 -11.89 -30.37 6.80
C GLY A 17 -11.75 -28.93 7.37
N LYS A 18 -10.54 -28.39 7.50
CA LYS A 18 -10.26 -27.04 7.99
C LYS A 18 -10.06 -26.18 6.75
N LYS A 19 -10.97 -25.22 6.53
CA LYS A 19 -10.75 -24.16 5.55
C LYS A 19 -9.41 -23.50 5.89
N MET A 20 -8.41 -23.64 5.03
CA MET A 20 -7.21 -22.83 5.17
C MET A 20 -7.59 -21.42 4.75
N GLU A 21 -7.33 -20.44 5.61
CA GLU A 21 -7.46 -19.03 5.24
C GLU A 21 -6.46 -18.75 4.11
N ALA A 22 -6.97 -18.23 2.99
CA ALA A 22 -6.14 -17.77 1.87
C ALA A 22 -5.14 -16.71 2.35
N GLY A 23 -3.94 -16.69 1.76
CA GLY A 23 -2.86 -15.78 2.15
C GLY A 23 -1.57 -16.46 2.61
N ILE A 24 -0.54 -15.63 2.78
CA ILE A 24 0.80 -16.07 3.15
C ILE A 24 1.10 -15.84 4.63
N SER A 25 2.04 -16.62 5.18
CA SER A 25 2.51 -16.42 6.55
C SER A 25 3.35 -15.14 6.67
N VAL A 26 3.54 -14.62 7.88
CA VAL A 26 4.44 -13.48 8.13
C VAL A 26 5.89 -13.76 7.73
N ALA A 27 6.36 -15.02 7.86
CA ALA A 27 7.71 -15.40 7.44
C ALA A 27 7.86 -15.36 5.92
N THR A 28 6.85 -15.88 5.20
CA THR A 28 6.77 -15.81 3.74
C THR A 28 6.65 -14.36 3.27
N LEU A 29 5.86 -13.54 3.96
CA LEU A 29 5.72 -12.11 3.67
C LEU A 29 7.03 -11.35 3.88
N ALA A 30 7.77 -11.66 4.95
CA ALA A 30 9.08 -11.08 5.20
C ALA A 30 10.09 -11.42 4.10
N ALA A 31 10.13 -12.68 3.67
CA ALA A 31 10.94 -13.10 2.52
C ALA A 31 10.51 -12.39 1.23
N LEU A 32 9.21 -12.31 0.96
CA LEU A 32 8.64 -11.68 -0.22
C LEU A 32 8.97 -10.19 -0.32
N LEU A 33 8.95 -9.49 0.82
CA LEU A 33 9.25 -8.06 0.90
C LEU A 33 10.74 -7.76 1.10
N GLU A 34 11.58 -8.80 1.22
CA GLU A 34 13.02 -8.68 1.53
C GLU A 34 13.27 -7.90 2.84
N MET A 35 12.38 -8.07 3.82
CA MET A 35 12.39 -7.37 5.09
C MET A 35 12.71 -8.32 6.25
N LYS A 36 13.26 -7.78 7.35
CA LYS A 36 13.44 -8.57 8.57
C LYS A 36 12.11 -8.69 9.30
N LEU A 37 11.89 -9.81 9.98
CA LEU A 37 10.70 -10.01 10.84
C LEU A 37 10.54 -8.92 11.92
N GLU A 38 11.64 -8.29 12.33
CA GLU A 38 11.66 -7.18 13.29
C GLU A 38 11.01 -5.90 12.72
N ASP A 39 11.14 -5.65 11.42
CA ASP A 39 10.56 -4.47 10.77
C ASP A 39 9.02 -4.49 10.84
N PHE A 40 8.43 -5.69 10.77
CA PHE A 40 7.00 -5.91 10.96
C PHE A 40 6.52 -5.60 12.37
N ARG A 41 7.36 -5.83 13.39
CA ARG A 41 7.04 -5.48 14.79
C ARG A 41 6.98 -3.97 14.97
N ASN A 42 7.91 -3.25 14.34
CA ASN A 42 7.95 -1.78 14.38
C ASN A 42 6.70 -1.18 13.75
N ILE A 43 6.20 -1.77 12.65
CA ILE A 43 4.90 -1.38 12.07
C ILE A 43 3.75 -1.73 13.03
N ALA A 44 3.71 -2.96 13.56
CA ALA A 44 2.62 -3.46 14.42
C ALA A 44 2.41 -2.63 15.71
N TRP A 45 3.49 -2.12 16.32
CA TRP A 45 3.41 -1.31 17.54
C TRP A 45 3.13 0.18 17.28
N SER A 46 3.39 0.65 16.06
CA SER A 46 3.23 2.06 15.69
C SER A 46 1.86 2.41 15.10
N SER A 47 1.13 1.42 14.57
CA SER A 47 -0.14 1.69 13.92
C SER A 47 -1.27 1.69 14.96
N GLU A 48 -2.01 2.79 15.05
CA GLU A 48 -3.34 2.84 15.70
C GLU A 48 -4.34 1.81 15.11
N PHE A 49 -3.95 1.15 14.01
CA PHE A 49 -4.76 0.24 13.21
C PHE A 49 -4.54 -1.26 13.51
N GLY A 50 -3.61 -1.66 14.39
CA GLY A 50 -3.45 -3.05 14.85
C GLY A 50 -3.34 -4.12 13.74
N VAL A 51 -2.68 -3.81 12.61
CA VAL A 51 -2.87 -4.56 11.34
C VAL A 51 -2.00 -5.82 11.21
N ILE A 52 -0.88 -5.90 11.92
CA ILE A 52 0.14 -6.94 11.70
C ILE A 52 0.19 -7.91 12.89
N SER A 53 -0.26 -9.14 12.66
CA SER A 53 -0.19 -10.24 13.62
C SER A 53 0.63 -11.41 13.05
N VAL A 54 1.55 -11.93 13.85
CA VAL A 54 2.36 -13.13 13.53
C VAL A 54 1.51 -14.39 13.33
N ARG A 55 0.26 -14.41 13.81
CA ARG A 55 -0.66 -15.55 13.68
C ARG A 55 -1.62 -15.44 12.49
N ARG A 56 -1.60 -14.32 11.77
CA ARG A 56 -2.53 -14.01 10.68
C ARG A 56 -1.94 -14.37 9.32
N ARG A 57 -2.81 -14.70 8.35
CA ARG A 57 -2.48 -14.84 6.93
C ARG A 57 -2.64 -13.48 6.24
N TYR A 58 -1.67 -13.13 5.39
CA TYR A 58 -1.64 -11.85 4.69
C TYR A 58 -2.09 -12.03 3.24
N SER A 59 -2.96 -11.14 2.80
CA SER A 59 -3.45 -11.06 1.43
C SER A 59 -2.44 -10.36 0.50
N LEU A 60 -2.63 -10.50 -0.82
CA LEU A 60 -1.83 -9.78 -1.82
C LEU A 60 -1.96 -8.26 -1.67
N SER A 61 -3.17 -7.77 -1.36
CA SER A 61 -3.44 -6.36 -1.10
C SER A 61 -2.60 -5.84 0.07
N GLU A 62 -2.52 -6.59 1.17
CA GLU A 62 -1.71 -6.19 2.34
C GLU A 62 -0.21 -6.25 2.06
N ALA A 63 0.25 -7.27 1.32
CA ALA A 63 1.63 -7.33 0.86
C ALA A 63 1.98 -6.15 -0.03
N LEU A 64 1.06 -5.73 -0.91
CA LEU A 64 1.23 -4.56 -1.76
C LEU A 64 1.27 -3.26 -0.94
N THR A 65 0.39 -3.06 0.04
CA THR A 65 0.44 -1.90 0.96
C THR A 65 1.80 -1.77 1.61
N LEU A 66 2.35 -2.89 2.10
CA LEU A 66 3.65 -2.93 2.77
C LEU A 66 4.81 -2.66 1.81
N GLU A 67 4.74 -3.18 0.58
CA GLU A 67 5.75 -2.88 -0.44
C GLU A 67 5.75 -1.39 -0.82
N ILE A 68 4.58 -0.78 -0.99
CA ILE A 68 4.47 0.65 -1.26
C ILE A 68 5.05 1.46 -0.09
N ALA A 69 4.72 1.08 1.16
CA ALA A 69 5.25 1.72 2.35
C ALA A 69 6.78 1.58 2.46
N ARG A 70 7.32 0.41 2.12
CA ARG A 70 8.76 0.15 2.07
C ARG A 70 9.46 1.07 1.07
N GLN A 71 8.94 1.15 -0.15
CA GLN A 71 9.48 2.06 -1.17
C GLN A 71 9.42 3.52 -0.74
N LEU A 72 8.30 3.93 -0.13
CA LEU A 72 8.13 5.29 0.37
C LEU A 72 9.10 5.62 1.52
N SER A 73 9.34 4.65 2.40
CA SER A 73 10.31 4.74 3.50
C SER A 73 11.73 4.90 2.96
N GLU A 74 12.13 4.07 1.99
CA GLU A 74 13.47 4.08 1.39
C GLU A 74 13.74 5.35 0.58
N LEU A 75 12.78 5.77 -0.27
CA LEU A 75 12.94 6.94 -1.13
C LEU A 75 12.75 8.25 -0.35
N GLY A 76 11.82 8.27 0.60
CA GLY A 76 11.46 9.45 1.37
C GLY A 76 12.29 9.67 2.63
N GLY A 77 13.10 8.69 3.06
CA GLY A 77 13.82 8.73 4.32
C GLY A 77 12.89 8.74 5.55
N LEU A 78 11.68 8.19 5.40
CA LEU A 78 10.67 8.14 6.47
C LEU A 78 10.81 6.83 7.26
N PRO A 79 10.51 6.82 8.57
CA PRO A 79 10.30 5.57 9.29
C PRO A 79 9.21 4.74 8.60
N LEU A 80 9.44 3.44 8.47
CA LEU A 80 8.52 2.54 7.77
C LEU A 80 7.10 2.56 8.34
N SER A 81 6.99 2.69 9.66
CA SER A 81 5.73 2.90 10.38
C SER A 81 4.96 4.13 9.89
N THR A 82 5.66 5.26 9.75
CA THR A 82 5.09 6.53 9.24
C THR A 82 4.66 6.35 7.79
N ALA A 83 5.51 5.78 6.95
CA ALA A 83 5.18 5.50 5.55
C ALA A 83 3.93 4.61 5.44
N PHE A 84 3.83 3.57 6.26
CA PHE A 84 2.67 2.67 6.28
C PHE A 84 1.37 3.39 6.65
N THR A 85 1.37 4.22 7.69
CA THR A 85 0.22 5.03 8.09
C THR A 85 -0.20 6.01 6.98
N MET A 86 0.77 6.62 6.29
CA MET A 86 0.48 7.51 5.16
C MET A 86 -0.22 6.77 4.02
N ILE A 87 0.23 5.55 3.67
CA ILE A 87 -0.42 4.75 2.63
C ILE A 87 -1.83 4.34 3.02
N LEU A 88 -2.04 3.86 4.25
CA LEU A 88 -3.38 3.49 4.73
C LEU A 88 -4.35 4.69 4.68
N SER A 89 -3.88 5.89 5.03
CA SER A 89 -4.69 7.11 4.97
C SER A 89 -4.99 7.55 3.54
N THR A 90 -4.11 7.23 2.58
CA THR A 90 -4.25 7.63 1.17
C THR A 90 -5.14 6.67 0.36
N LEU A 91 -4.91 5.36 0.50
CA LEU A 91 -5.51 4.34 -0.35
C LEU A 91 -6.44 3.37 0.40
N GLY A 92 -6.41 3.37 1.73
CA GLY A 92 -6.85 2.20 2.49
C GLY A 92 -6.01 0.97 2.10
N ASN A 93 -6.67 -0.18 1.91
CA ASN A 93 -6.06 -1.37 1.31
C ASN A 93 -6.25 -1.33 -0.23
N PRO A 94 -5.20 -1.08 -1.02
CA PRO A 94 -5.29 -1.03 -2.47
C PRO A 94 -5.76 -2.37 -3.01
N LYS A 95 -6.89 -2.39 -3.73
CA LYS A 95 -7.34 -3.57 -4.46
C LYS A 95 -6.54 -3.69 -5.76
N PRO A 96 -5.74 -4.75 -5.97
CA PRO A 96 -4.90 -4.88 -7.15
C PRO A 96 -5.68 -4.86 -8.47
N GLU A 97 -6.95 -5.28 -8.44
CA GLU A 97 -7.90 -5.23 -9.57
C GLU A 97 -7.96 -3.85 -10.23
N ARG A 98 -7.91 -2.76 -9.46
CA ARG A 98 -8.02 -1.38 -9.98
C ARG A 98 -6.71 -0.80 -10.51
N LEU A 99 -5.60 -1.53 -10.38
CA LEU A 99 -4.28 -1.10 -10.88
C LEU A 99 -4.07 -1.45 -12.34
N HIS A 100 -4.80 -2.44 -12.85
CA HIS A 100 -4.72 -2.91 -14.23
C HIS A 100 -5.77 -2.28 -15.16
N ASP A 101 -6.79 -1.62 -14.60
CA ASP A 101 -7.86 -0.94 -15.35
C ASP A 101 -7.44 0.43 -15.93
N ASN A 102 -6.31 0.98 -15.49
CA ASN A 102 -5.77 2.22 -16.04
C ASN A 102 -4.71 1.87 -17.10
N GLU A 103 -4.81 2.43 -18.30
CA GLU A 103 -3.84 2.24 -19.41
C GLU A 103 -2.40 2.75 -19.10
N GLY A 104 -2.11 3.14 -17.84
CA GLY A 104 -0.80 3.60 -17.40
C GLY A 104 -0.52 3.34 -15.92
N ASP A 105 0.76 3.46 -15.54
CA ASP A 105 1.23 3.25 -14.17
C ASP A 105 0.48 4.14 -13.16
N VAL A 106 0.07 3.53 -12.04
CA VAL A 106 -0.60 4.21 -10.93
C VAL A 106 0.42 4.71 -9.92
N TRP A 107 0.29 5.98 -9.53
CA TRP A 107 1.13 6.66 -8.56
C TRP A 107 0.31 7.12 -7.36
N ILE A 108 0.98 7.16 -6.21
CA ILE A 108 0.51 7.84 -5.00
C ILE A 108 1.41 9.04 -4.75
N GLY A 109 0.79 10.15 -4.39
CA GLY A 109 1.48 11.33 -3.85
C GLY A 109 0.92 11.71 -2.49
N VAL A 110 1.79 11.97 -1.53
CA VAL A 110 1.45 12.62 -0.26
C VAL A 110 2.22 13.92 -0.16
N MET A 111 1.51 15.01 0.10
CA MET A 111 2.08 16.34 0.28
C MET A 111 1.78 16.83 1.69
N GLY A 112 2.80 17.37 2.38
CA GLY A 112 2.62 18.06 3.65
C GLY A 112 3.32 19.43 3.66
N SER A 113 2.61 20.48 4.03
CA SER A 113 3.16 21.82 4.26
C SER A 113 2.99 22.21 5.73
N ARG A 114 3.97 22.90 6.31
CA ARG A 114 3.85 23.47 7.66
C ARG A 114 3.46 24.93 7.53
N ILE A 115 2.25 25.24 7.97
CA ILE A 115 1.71 26.59 7.98
C ILE A 115 2.11 27.27 9.28
N VAL A 116 2.77 28.42 9.19
CA VAL A 116 3.06 29.27 10.35
C VAL A 116 2.08 30.44 10.34
N SER A 117 1.24 30.53 11.36
CA SER A 117 0.30 31.64 11.55
C SER A 117 0.56 32.30 12.91
N GLY A 118 1.24 33.46 12.92
CA GLY A 118 1.49 34.21 14.15
C GLY A 118 2.18 33.41 15.27
N ASP A 119 1.82 33.73 16.52
CA ASP A 119 2.44 33.25 17.77
C ASP A 119 2.21 31.76 18.13
N GLU A 120 1.61 30.96 17.23
CA GLU A 120 1.28 29.56 17.53
C GLU A 120 2.12 28.54 16.73
N ARG A 121 2.40 27.42 17.39
CA ARG A 121 3.10 26.27 16.79
C ARG A 121 2.34 25.82 15.54
N GLY A 122 2.99 26.02 14.39
CA GLY A 122 2.37 25.87 13.07
C GLY A 122 1.59 24.58 12.83
N LYS A 123 0.47 24.71 12.11
CA LYS A 123 -0.40 23.62 11.65
C LYS A 123 0.24 22.89 10.47
N ILE A 124 0.02 21.58 10.36
CA ILE A 124 0.39 20.80 9.17
C ILE A 124 -0.85 20.72 8.27
N ALA A 125 -0.73 21.15 7.02
CA ALA A 125 -1.69 20.84 5.98
C ALA A 125 -1.18 19.64 5.18
N GLU A 126 -1.99 18.59 5.09
CA GLU A 126 -1.65 17.35 4.39
C GLU A 126 -2.69 17.06 3.32
N ALA A 127 -2.24 16.61 2.15
CA ALA A 127 -3.08 16.24 1.03
C ALA A 127 -2.57 14.95 0.37
N HIS A 128 -3.50 14.11 -0.06
CA HIS A 128 -3.23 12.79 -0.61
C HIS A 128 -3.79 12.67 -2.03
N PHE A 129 -3.03 12.05 -2.92
CA PHE A 129 -3.33 11.96 -4.34
C PHE A 129 -3.06 10.55 -4.86
N ALA A 130 -3.91 10.08 -5.77
CA ALA A 130 -3.73 8.81 -6.48
C ALA A 130 -4.14 8.93 -7.95
N GLY A 131 -3.43 8.21 -8.83
CA GLY A 131 -3.74 8.09 -10.25
C GLY A 131 -2.48 8.13 -11.13
N PRO A 132 -2.62 8.36 -12.45
CA PRO A 132 -1.48 8.52 -13.35
C PRO A 132 -0.57 9.67 -12.90
N LEU A 133 0.75 9.53 -13.13
CA LEU A 133 1.77 10.49 -12.67
C LEU A 133 1.42 11.93 -13.03
N ALA A 134 1.07 12.20 -14.29
CA ALA A 134 0.75 13.55 -14.75
C ALA A 134 -0.42 14.19 -13.97
N LYS A 135 -1.45 13.39 -13.64
CA LYS A 135 -2.61 13.84 -12.85
C LYS A 135 -2.23 14.10 -11.40
N VAL A 136 -1.39 13.24 -10.81
CA VAL A 136 -0.89 13.42 -9.44
C VAL A 136 -0.02 14.67 -9.35
N SER A 137 0.94 14.84 -10.25
CA SER A 137 1.82 16.02 -10.30
C SER A 137 1.05 17.32 -10.50
N ALA A 138 0.06 17.35 -11.40
CA ALA A 138 -0.76 18.54 -11.63
C ALA A 138 -1.56 18.93 -10.38
N LYS A 139 -2.16 17.95 -9.68
CA LYS A 139 -2.89 18.20 -8.44
C LYS A 139 -1.99 18.74 -7.32
N ILE A 140 -0.78 18.18 -7.18
CA ILE A 140 0.20 18.67 -6.21
C ILE A 140 0.57 20.12 -6.50
N ALA A 141 0.88 20.45 -7.76
CA ALA A 141 1.21 21.82 -8.16
C ALA A 141 0.07 22.79 -7.83
N THR A 142 -1.17 22.45 -8.20
CA THR A 142 -2.36 23.26 -7.86
C THR A 142 -2.51 23.46 -6.36
N TRP A 143 -2.25 22.42 -5.56
CA TRP A 143 -2.36 22.51 -4.11
C TRP A 143 -1.29 23.39 -3.48
N ILE A 144 -0.05 23.32 -3.98
CA ILE A 144 1.06 24.19 -3.56
C ILE A 144 0.73 25.65 -3.87
N GLU A 145 0.23 25.95 -5.07
CA GLU A 145 -0.15 27.31 -5.47
C GLU A 145 -1.27 27.85 -4.57
N HIS A 146 -2.28 27.03 -4.27
CA HIS A 146 -3.36 27.38 -3.37
C HIS A 146 -2.87 27.63 -1.93
N ASP A 147 -2.06 26.73 -1.36
CA ASP A 147 -1.50 26.88 -0.01
C ASP A 147 -0.61 28.11 0.10
N GLN A 148 0.22 28.39 -0.91
CA GLN A 148 1.10 29.57 -0.93
C GLN A 148 0.29 30.88 -1.01
N ALA A 149 -0.85 30.87 -1.70
CA ALA A 149 -1.74 32.02 -1.77
C ALA A 149 -2.46 32.31 -0.44
N LEU A 150 -2.90 31.26 0.27
CA LEU A 150 -3.56 31.39 1.58
C LEU A 150 -2.57 31.63 2.72
N TYR A 151 -1.37 31.05 2.62
CA TYR A 151 -0.34 31.06 3.66
C TYR A 151 1.03 31.39 3.06
N PRO A 152 1.31 32.67 2.73
CA PRO A 152 2.56 33.06 2.07
C PRO A 152 3.84 32.72 2.86
N ASN A 153 3.72 32.55 4.18
CA ASN A 153 4.82 32.20 5.07
C ASN A 153 4.88 30.69 5.39
N ALA A 154 4.12 29.86 4.68
CA ALA A 154 4.20 28.41 4.84
C ALA A 154 5.60 27.90 4.46
N TYR A 155 6.07 26.88 5.17
CA TYR A 155 7.28 26.18 4.77
C TYR A 155 7.06 25.45 3.44
N PRO A 156 8.11 25.28 2.62
CA PRO A 156 8.03 24.49 1.39
C PRO A 156 7.39 23.13 1.64
N ALA A 157 6.46 22.77 0.76
CA ALA A 157 5.78 21.49 0.79
C ALA A 157 6.79 20.34 0.67
N ARG A 158 6.69 19.37 1.58
CA ARG A 158 7.36 18.07 1.41
C ARG A 158 6.44 17.17 0.60
N ILE A 159 6.99 16.59 -0.47
CA ILE A 159 6.24 15.75 -1.40
C ILE A 159 6.89 14.38 -1.40
N PHE A 160 6.06 13.36 -1.19
CA PHE A 160 6.45 11.96 -1.28
C PHE A 160 5.66 11.30 -2.40
N LEU A 161 6.36 10.66 -3.34
CA LEU A 161 5.77 10.01 -4.51
C LEU A 161 6.22 8.56 -4.60
N THR A 162 5.31 7.66 -4.92
CA THR A 162 5.62 6.23 -5.12
C THR A 162 4.78 5.61 -6.24
N ASN A 163 5.36 4.67 -6.97
CA ASN A 163 4.74 4.00 -8.12
C ASN A 163 4.19 2.63 -7.70
N VAL A 164 2.86 2.57 -7.59
CA VAL A 164 2.14 1.37 -7.14
C VAL A 164 2.24 0.23 -8.16
N SER A 165 2.20 0.56 -9.46
CA SER A 165 2.33 -0.45 -10.52
C SER A 165 3.73 -1.09 -10.50
N THR A 166 4.76 -0.32 -10.18
CA THR A 166 6.12 -0.86 -10.01
C THR A 166 6.22 -1.71 -8.75
N ALA A 167 5.62 -1.28 -7.63
CA ALA A 167 5.51 -2.11 -6.42
C ALA A 167 4.84 -3.46 -6.70
N ASP A 168 3.71 -3.49 -7.40
CA ASP A 168 3.01 -4.73 -7.76
C ASP A 168 3.85 -5.64 -8.67
N ARG A 169 4.48 -5.09 -9.73
CA ARG A 169 5.39 -5.87 -10.59
C ARG A 169 6.53 -6.51 -9.81
N LEU A 170 7.17 -5.74 -8.92
CA LEU A 170 8.25 -6.24 -8.07
C LEU A 170 7.79 -7.32 -7.11
N LEU A 171 6.60 -7.15 -6.52
CA LEU A 171 6.00 -8.12 -5.61
C LEU A 171 5.70 -9.44 -6.33
N ARG A 172 5.06 -9.37 -7.51
CA ARG A 172 4.75 -10.56 -8.32
C ARG A 172 5.99 -11.28 -8.82
N ARG A 173 7.03 -10.54 -9.23
CA ARG A 173 8.33 -11.11 -9.61
C ARG A 173 8.92 -11.90 -8.45
N ARG A 174 9.02 -11.29 -7.26
CA ARG A 174 9.56 -11.94 -6.06
C ARG A 174 8.70 -13.12 -5.59
N ALA A 175 7.38 -13.04 -5.76
CA ALA A 175 6.49 -14.17 -5.47
C ALA A 175 6.81 -15.36 -6.38
N ALA A 176 7.00 -15.14 -7.68
CA ALA A 176 7.40 -16.19 -8.62
C ALA A 176 8.77 -16.79 -8.26
N ASP A 177 9.75 -15.96 -7.90
CA ASP A 177 11.08 -16.42 -7.48
C ASP A 177 11.03 -17.31 -6.21
N LEU A 178 10.07 -17.04 -5.32
CA LEU A 178 9.82 -17.82 -4.10
C LEU A 178 8.88 -19.02 -4.31
N GLY A 179 8.39 -19.25 -5.53
CA GLY A 179 7.42 -20.30 -5.83
C GLY A 179 6.01 -20.06 -5.28
N ILE A 180 5.69 -18.81 -4.92
CA ILE A 180 4.38 -18.42 -4.39
C ILE A 180 3.41 -18.20 -5.56
N ASN A 181 2.33 -18.98 -5.59
CA ASN A 181 1.32 -18.84 -6.63
C ASN A 181 0.36 -17.67 -6.36
N ILE A 182 0.22 -16.78 -7.35
CA ILE A 182 -0.79 -15.72 -7.36
C ILE A 182 -1.80 -16.01 -8.46
N ARG A 183 -3.08 -16.14 -8.10
CA ARG A 183 -4.20 -16.30 -9.05
C ARG A 183 -5.32 -15.36 -8.66
N ASP A 184 -5.97 -14.74 -9.64
CA ASP A 184 -7.09 -13.82 -9.42
C ASP A 184 -6.82 -12.73 -8.37
N ASN A 185 -5.58 -12.21 -8.33
CA ASN A 185 -5.11 -11.23 -7.35
C ASN A 185 -5.11 -11.70 -5.89
N GLU A 186 -5.07 -13.01 -5.66
CA GLU A 186 -4.95 -13.61 -4.35
C GLU A 186 -3.74 -14.55 -4.27
N PHE A 187 -3.15 -14.67 -3.08
CA PHE A 187 -2.20 -15.72 -2.81
C PHE A 187 -2.94 -17.04 -2.66
N VAL A 188 -2.57 -18.01 -3.48
CA VAL A 188 -3.12 -19.36 -3.41
C VAL A 188 -2.28 -20.15 -2.40
N ALA A 189 -2.95 -20.85 -1.50
CA ALA A 189 -2.26 -21.74 -0.60
C ALA A 189 -1.69 -22.94 -1.38
N ASP A 190 -0.45 -23.31 -1.06
CA ASP A 190 0.22 -24.50 -1.61
C ASP A 190 -0.57 -25.79 -1.33
#